data_AF-A0A1V5UX57-F1
#
_entry.id   AF-A0A1V5UX57-F1
#
_cell.length_a   1.000
_cell.length_b   1.000
_cell.length_c   1.000
_cell.angle_alpha   90.00
_cell.angle_beta   90.00
_cell.angle_gamma   90.00
#
_symmetry.space_group_name_H-M   'P 1'
#
loop_
_entity.id
_entity.type
_entity.pdbx_description
1 polymer ?
#
loop_
_entity_poly.entity_id
_entity_poly.type
_entity_poly.pdbx_seq_one_letter_code
_entity_poly.pdbx_strand_id
1 'polypeptide(L)' 'MKMKIENTSYSAWLNPVFQEKVRQVFEPRYGRKLTDGEVVEIANNLTSLLEVFFKFKWRLTYETKIK' A
#
# COMPACT_ATOMS: atom_id res chain seq x y z
N MET A 1 16.93 -9.91 -26.29
CA MET A 1 15.86 -8.89 -26.15
C MET A 1 16.09 -8.19 -24.82
N LYS A 2 16.67 -6.98 -24.82
CA LYS A 2 16.98 -6.27 -23.57
C LYS A 2 15.70 -5.62 -23.05
N MET A 3 15.15 -6.10 -21.92
CA MET A 3 14.06 -5.42 -21.24
C MET A 3 14.57 -4.04 -20.83
N LYS A 4 13.97 -3.00 -21.39
CA LYS A 4 14.15 -1.63 -20.91
C LYS A 4 13.55 -1.61 -19.50
N ILE A 5 14.41 -1.54 -18.49
CA ILE A 5 13.98 -1.20 -17.14
C ILE A 5 13.66 0.29 -17.21
N GLU A 6 12.42 0.59 -17.59
CA GLU A 6 11.86 1.92 -17.44
C GLU A 6 11.96 2.26 -15.95
N ASN A 7 12.45 3.45 -15.62
CA ASN A 7 12.53 3.95 -14.24
C ASN A 7 11.13 3.91 -13.65
N THR A 8 10.78 2.79 -13.00
CA THR A 8 9.48 2.61 -12.40
C THR A 8 9.43 3.56 -11.21
N SER A 9 8.50 4.52 -11.26
CA SER A 9 8.15 5.43 -10.16
C SER A 9 7.62 4.69 -8.91
N TYR A 10 7.79 3.37 -8.84
CA TYR A 10 7.24 2.45 -7.88
C TYR A 10 8.35 1.87 -7.02
N SER A 11 8.17 1.93 -5.70
CA SER A 11 9.03 1.26 -4.73
C SER A 11 8.99 -0.26 -4.92
N ALA A 12 10.12 -0.93 -4.69
CA ALA A 12 10.29 -2.36 -4.96
C ALA A 12 9.27 -3.29 -4.26
N TRP A 13 8.71 -2.86 -3.13
CA TRP A 13 7.68 -3.61 -2.40
C TRP A 13 6.29 -3.54 -3.07
N LEU A 14 6.02 -2.47 -3.82
CA LEU A 14 4.75 -2.23 -4.50
C LEU A 14 4.80 -2.84 -5.91
N ASN A 15 4.77 -4.17 -5.97
CA ASN A 15 4.85 -4.90 -7.24
C ASN A 15 3.59 -4.70 -8.11
N PRO A 16 3.63 -5.05 -9.41
CA PRO A 16 2.53 -4.80 -10.35
C PRO A 16 1.19 -5.42 -9.92
N VAL A 17 1.22 -6.58 -9.26
CA VAL A 17 0.00 -7.25 -8.78
C VAL A 17 -0.67 -6.43 -7.69
N PHE A 18 0.10 -5.83 -6.78
CA PHE A 18 -0.45 -4.95 -5.74
C PHE A 18 -0.94 -3.62 -6.32
N GLN A 19 -0.20 -3.03 -7.26
CA GLN A 19 -0.63 -1.81 -7.94
C GLN A 19 -2.00 -2.01 -8.61
N GLU A 20 -2.18 -3.14 -9.30
CA GLU A 20 -3.44 -3.48 -9.97
C GLU A 20 -4.58 -3.65 -8.96
N LYS A 21 -4.33 -4.31 -7.82
CA LYS A 21 -5.33 -4.42 -6.75
C LYS A 21 -5.75 -3.06 -6.19
N VAL A 22 -4.81 -2.12 -6.04
CA VAL A 22 -5.14 -0.75 -5.62
C VAL A 22 -6.06 -0.11 -6.66
N ARG A 23 -5.75 -0.20 -7.96
CA ARG A 23 -6.62 0.35 -9.01
C ARG A 23 -8.02 -0.26 -8.97
N GLN A 24 -8.12 -1.58 -8.93
CA GLN A 24 -9.41 -2.29 -8.92
C GLN A 24 -10.32 -1.89 -7.74
N VAL A 25 -9.73 -1.62 -6.57
CA VAL A 25 -10.51 -1.25 -5.38
C VAL A 25 -10.88 0.24 -5.38
N PHE A 26 -9.99 1.11 -5.84
CA PHE A 26 -10.12 2.55 -5.64
C PHE A 26 -10.63 3.30 -6.89
N GLU A 27 -10.30 2.88 -8.11
CA GLU A 27 -10.82 3.53 -9.33
C GLU A 27 -12.35 3.59 -9.37
N PRO A 28 -13.11 2.52 -9.02
CA PRO A 28 -14.57 2.60 -8.98
C PRO A 28 -15.09 3.59 -7.94
N ARG A 29 -14.36 3.80 -6.83
CA ARG A 29 -14.76 4.72 -5.76
C ARG A 29 -14.54 6.18 -6.13
N TYR A 30 -13.48 6.45 -6.89
CA TYR A 30 -13.17 7.78 -7.40
C TYR A 30 -13.89 8.10 -8.72
N GLY A 31 -14.48 7.10 -9.37
CA GLY A 31 -15.17 7.28 -10.66
C GLY A 31 -14.24 7.65 -11.81
N ARG A 32 -12.93 7.40 -11.67
CA ARG A 32 -11.92 7.69 -12.69
C ARG A 32 -10.72 6.77 -12.54
N LYS A 33 -9.88 6.73 -13.58
CA LYS A 33 -8.59 6.04 -13.53
C LYS A 33 -7.62 6.76 -12.59
N LEU A 34 -6.80 5.97 -11.91
CA LEU A 34 -5.73 6.46 -11.04
C LEU A 34 -4.43 6.58 -11.82
N THR A 35 -3.72 7.69 -11.58
CA THR A 35 -2.35 7.86 -12.04
C THR A 35 -1.40 7.02 -11.20
N ASP A 36 -0.20 6.76 -11.72
CA ASP A 36 0.80 5.96 -11.02
C ASP A 36 1.21 6.56 -9.67
N GLY A 37 1.32 7.89 -9.59
CA GLY A 37 1.60 8.60 -8.34
C GLY A 37 0.50 8.42 -7.30
N GLU A 38 -0.77 8.46 -7.72
CA GLU A 38 -1.91 8.24 -6.82
C GLU A 38 -1.97 6.80 -6.31
N VAL A 39 -1.62 5.83 -7.15
CA VAL A 39 -1.52 4.43 -6.73
C VAL A 39 -0.44 4.27 -5.66
N VAL A 40 0.72 4.91 -5.83
CA VAL A 40 1.80 4.92 -4.82
C VAL A 40 1.34 5.59 -3.53
N GLU A 41 0.68 6.73 -3.62
CA GLU A 41 0.21 7.49 -2.45
C GLU A 41 -0.83 6.70 -1.66
N ILE A 42 -1.82 6.10 -2.33
CA ILE A 42 -2.83 5.24 -1.70
C ILE A 42 -2.16 4.04 -1.01
N ALA A 43 -1.21 3.39 -1.68
CA ALA A 43 -0.48 2.26 -1.11
C ALA A 43 0.31 2.65 0.14
N ASN A 44 1.02 3.79 0.11
CA ASN A 44 1.77 4.31 1.26
C ASN A 44 0.86 4.67 2.44
N ASN A 45 -0.29 5.29 2.16
CA ASN A 45 -1.28 5.64 3.18
C ASN A 45 -1.87 4.39 3.86
N LEU A 46 -2.18 3.35 3.08
CA LEU A 46 -2.67 2.07 3.61
C LEU A 46 -1.62 1.40 4.51
N THR A 47 -0.37 1.34 4.06
CA THR A 47 0.72 0.77 4.86
C THR A 47 0.91 1.53 6.16
N SER A 48 0.91 2.86 6.12
CA SER A 48 1.05 3.71 7.31
C SER A 48 -0.07 3.46 8.33
N LEU A 49 -1.31 3.31 7.86
CA LEU A 49 -2.44 2.97 8.73
C LEU A 49 -2.28 1.59 9.37
N LEU A 50 -1.87 0.60 8.59
CA LEU A 50 -1.63 -0.75 9.08
C LEU A 50 -0.51 -0.79 10.12
N GLU A 51 0.59 -0.07 9.92
CA GLU A 51 1.67 0.02 10.90
C GLU A 51 1.19 0.56 12.23
N VAL A 52 0.40 1.64 12.20
CA VAL A 52 -0.19 2.23 13.41
C VAL A 52 -1.11 1.21 14.07
N PHE A 53 -2.02 0.60 13.32
CA PHE A 53 -2.94 -0.41 13.83
C PHE A 53 -2.21 -1.60 14.48
N PHE A 54 -1.16 -2.12 13.84
CA PHE A 54 -0.37 -3.23 14.39
C PHE A 54 0.42 -2.83 15.63
N LYS A 55 1.02 -1.63 15.66
CA LYS A 55 1.69 -1.09 16.86
C LYS A 55 0.72 -1.00 18.04
N PHE A 56 -0.48 -0.47 17.81
CA PHE A 56 -1.52 -0.40 18.85
C PHE A 56 -1.99 -1.79 19.30
N LYS A 57 -2.26 -2.70 18.36
CA LYS A 57 -2.67 -4.08 18.67
C LYS A 57 -1.62 -4.81 19.49
N TRP A 58 -0.34 -4.68 19.12
CA TRP A 58 0.76 -5.26 19.89
C TRP A 58 0.84 -4.68 21.28
N ARG A 59 0.80 -3.34 21.42
CA ARG A 59 0.80 -2.69 22.74
C ARG A 59 -0.28 -3.24 23.65
N LEU A 60 -1.53 -3.31 23.18
CA LEU A 60 -2.65 -3.88 23.96
C LEU A 60 -2.40 -5.34 24.33
N THR A 61 -1.87 -6.15 23.40
CA THR A 61 -1.57 -7.57 23.65
C THR A 61 -0.48 -7.74 24.72
N TYR A 62 0.59 -6.94 24.67
CA TYR A 62 1.67 -6.99 25.67
C TYR A 62 1.20 -6.48 27.04
N GLU A 63 0.48 -5.36 27.10
CA GLU A 63 -0.06 -4.82 28.35
C GLU A 63 -1.05 -5.80 29.01
N THR A 64 -1.82 -6.56 28.23
CA THR A 64 -2.76 -7.56 28.74
C THR A 64 -2.06 -8.84 29.25
N LYS A 65 -0.86 -9.17 28.75
CA LYS A 65 -0.08 -10.33 29.20
C LYS A 65 0.76 -10.10 30.46
N ILE A 66 0.93 -8.84 30.88
CA ILE A 66 1.76 -8.45 32.03
C ILE A 66 0.90 -8.19 33.29
N LYS A 67 -0.44 -8.33 33.18
CA LYS A 67 -1.38 -8.35 34.32
C LYS A 67 -1.84 -9.77 34.61
#